data_AF-U2W146-F1
#
_entry.id   AF-U2W146-F1
#
_cell.length_a   1.000
_cell.length_b   1.000
_cell.length_c   1.000
_cell.angle_alpha   90.00
_cell.angle_beta   90.00
_cell.angle_gamma   90.00
#
_symmetry.space_group_name_H-M   'P 1'
#
loop_
_entity.id
_entity.type
_entity.pdbx_description
1 polymer ?
#
loop_
_entity_poly.entity_id
_entity_poly.type
_entity_poly.pdbx_seq_one_letter_code
_entity_poly.pdbx_strand_id
1 'polypeptide(L)'
;MSFMHLFHKSRMAAGILFLSALFLPNLSLSSYAASEIQVVLEGNYVEGKVNDPVTKSTRTAYIYNGNPELTLRSGDGAISSAELITYSNEYVEGADCGVRNRIVKKSVPLNTDTKLLPEEYFQTAQGNGSLYDFANRCFVLRVYRDSGDSSYEDYYFGIVDGNMYQEMQKNAAERAAEKAAEDAKRRQELGPLVKR
;
A
#
# COMPACT_ATOMS: atom_id res chain seq x y z
N MET A 1 39.00 -12.30 -66.46
CA MET A 1 38.29 -11.00 -66.57
C MET A 1 37.01 -11.14 -65.78
N SER A 2 36.98 -10.62 -64.54
CA SER A 2 36.51 -9.26 -64.21
C SER A 2 34.98 -9.25 -64.05
N PHE A 3 34.35 -8.67 -63.04
CA PHE A 3 34.79 -7.84 -61.91
C PHE A 3 33.62 -7.81 -60.90
N MET A 4 33.95 -7.41 -59.67
CA MET A 4 33.07 -7.12 -58.54
C MET A 4 31.98 -6.06 -58.82
N HIS A 5 31.08 -5.98 -57.83
CA HIS A 5 30.20 -4.88 -57.38
C HIS A 5 28.71 -5.27 -57.47
N LEU A 6 27.90 -5.13 -56.42
CA LEU A 6 27.71 -3.90 -55.65
C LEU A 6 27.09 -4.20 -54.28
N PHE A 7 27.60 -3.50 -53.26
CA PHE A 7 26.98 -3.34 -51.94
C PHE A 7 25.54 -2.81 -52.04
N HIS A 8 24.65 -3.26 -51.16
CA HIS A 8 23.64 -2.38 -50.56
C HIS A 8 23.50 -2.69 -49.07
N LYS A 9 23.98 -1.72 -48.28
CA LYS A 9 23.63 -1.56 -46.87
C LYS A 9 22.15 -1.16 -46.79
N SER A 10 21.38 -1.80 -45.92
CA SER A 10 20.13 -1.25 -45.43
C SER A 10 20.11 -1.44 -43.91
N ARG A 11 20.31 -0.31 -43.23
CA ARG A 11 20.11 -0.15 -41.78
C ARG A 11 18.62 0.15 -41.59
N MET A 12 17.93 -0.66 -40.81
CA MET A 12 16.66 -0.34 -40.15
C MET A 12 16.84 -0.92 -38.74
N ALA A 13 17.29 -0.21 -37.71
CA ALA A 13 16.71 0.96 -37.07
C ALA A 13 15.24 0.78 -36.68
N ALA A 14 15.06 0.68 -35.36
CA ALA A 14 13.89 1.07 -34.56
C ALA A 14 12.64 0.19 -34.63
N GLY A 15 12.34 -0.41 -33.47
CA GLY A 15 11.05 -1.02 -33.16
C GLY A 15 11.08 -1.74 -31.82
N ILE A 16 11.63 -1.13 -30.76
CA ILE A 16 11.40 -1.63 -29.40
C ILE A 16 9.93 -1.33 -29.09
N LEU A 17 9.10 -2.35 -29.24
CA LEU A 17 7.71 -2.38 -28.78
C LEU A 17 7.74 -2.19 -27.26
N PHE A 18 7.40 -0.97 -26.82
CA PHE A 18 7.02 -0.70 -25.45
C PHE A 18 5.75 -1.50 -25.16
N LEU A 19 5.91 -2.63 -24.47
CA LEU A 19 4.79 -3.39 -23.94
C LEU A 19 4.24 -2.57 -22.76
N SER A 20 3.18 -1.80 -23.00
CA SER A 20 2.39 -1.17 -21.97
C SER A 20 1.79 -2.27 -21.09
N ALA A 21 2.37 -2.46 -19.91
CA ALA A 21 1.79 -3.30 -18.87
C ALA A 21 0.42 -2.71 -18.52
N LEU A 22 -0.63 -3.43 -18.92
CA LEU A 22 -2.01 -3.17 -18.51
C LEU A 22 -2.06 -3.26 -16.99
N PHE A 23 -2.22 -2.11 -16.33
CA PHE A 23 -2.67 -2.02 -14.95
C PHE A 23 -4.09 -2.60 -14.90
N LEU A 24 -4.18 -3.88 -14.57
CA LEU A 24 -5.43 -4.45 -14.06
C LEU A 24 -5.57 -3.96 -12.61
N PRO A 25 -6.60 -3.18 -12.26
CA PRO A 25 -6.93 -3.03 -10.85
C PRO A 25 -7.25 -4.43 -10.33
N ASN A 26 -6.50 -4.89 -9.33
CA ASN A 26 -6.81 -6.12 -8.60
C ASN A 26 -8.17 -5.93 -7.93
N LEU A 27 -9.25 -6.29 -8.63
CA LEU A 27 -10.56 -6.49 -8.02
C LEU A 27 -10.52 -7.84 -7.31
N SER A 28 -10.03 -7.84 -6.08
CA SER A 28 -10.25 -8.92 -5.12
C SER A 28 -11.74 -8.95 -4.77
N LEU A 29 -12.52 -9.71 -5.53
CA LEU A 29 -13.89 -10.11 -5.17
C LEU A 29 -13.81 -11.11 -4.01
N SER A 30 -13.74 -10.60 -2.78
CA SER A 30 -14.07 -11.40 -1.60
C SER A 30 -15.58 -11.32 -1.37
N SER A 31 -16.19 -12.48 -1.14
CA SER A 31 -17.61 -12.62 -0.79
C SER A 31 -17.78 -12.21 0.67
N TYR A 32 -17.98 -10.92 0.92
CA TYR A 32 -18.11 -10.38 2.27
C TYR A 32 -19.53 -10.53 2.81
N ALA A 33 -19.63 -10.78 4.12
CA ALA A 33 -20.88 -10.67 4.85
C ALA A 33 -21.41 -9.24 4.71
N ALA A 34 -22.71 -9.11 4.45
CA ALA A 34 -23.29 -7.88 3.92
C ALA A 34 -23.12 -6.65 4.85
N SER A 35 -22.83 -6.84 6.14
CA SER A 35 -22.75 -5.79 7.16
C SER A 35 -21.34 -5.34 7.56
N GLU A 36 -20.27 -5.78 6.88
CA GLU A 36 -18.88 -5.46 7.29
C GLU A 36 -18.37 -4.15 6.64
N ILE A 37 -17.81 -3.23 7.45
CA ILE A 37 -17.11 -2.04 6.93
C ILE A 37 -15.78 -2.46 6.30
N GLN A 38 -15.60 -2.10 5.03
CA GLN A 38 -14.38 -2.28 4.26
C GLN A 38 -13.64 -0.95 4.13
N VAL A 39 -12.31 -0.98 4.31
CA VAL A 39 -11.43 0.14 4.02
C VAL A 39 -10.84 -0.04 2.62
N VAL A 40 -11.22 0.84 1.70
CA VAL A 40 -10.62 0.93 0.37
C VAL A 40 -9.52 1.98 0.42
N LEU A 41 -8.32 1.60 0.00
CA LEU A 41 -7.17 2.48 -0.07
C LEU A 41 -7.05 3.05 -1.47
N GLU A 42 -7.06 4.37 -1.56
CA GLU A 42 -6.99 5.08 -2.83
C GLU A 42 -5.54 5.44 -3.16
N GLY A 43 -5.24 5.59 -4.46
CA GLY A 43 -3.91 5.94 -4.96
C GLY A 43 -2.88 4.80 -4.91
N ASN A 44 -1.63 5.15 -5.23
CA ASN A 44 -0.53 4.20 -5.24
C ASN A 44 0.09 4.05 -3.84
N TYR A 45 0.29 2.81 -3.41
CA TYR A 45 1.02 2.47 -2.20
C TYR A 45 1.93 1.26 -2.43
N VAL A 46 2.89 1.09 -1.53
CA VAL A 46 3.71 -0.13 -1.45
C VAL A 46 3.31 -0.89 -0.19
N GLU A 47 3.01 -2.18 -0.31
CA GLU A 47 2.91 -3.02 0.87
C GLU A 47 4.29 -3.23 1.50
N GLY A 48 4.41 -2.87 2.77
CA GLY A 48 5.66 -2.89 3.51
C GLY A 48 5.49 -3.37 4.94
N LYS A 49 6.50 -3.06 5.75
CA LYS A 49 6.52 -3.39 7.17
C LYS A 49 6.87 -2.13 7.97
N VAL A 50 6.12 -1.88 9.04
CA VAL A 50 6.46 -0.88 10.07
C VAL A 50 6.75 -1.61 11.37
N ASN A 51 7.62 -1.03 12.19
CA ASN A 51 7.68 -1.40 13.59
C ASN A 51 6.64 -0.57 14.33
N ASP A 52 5.75 -1.23 15.08
CA ASP A 52 4.79 -0.56 15.95
C ASP A 52 5.41 -0.38 17.34
N PRO A 53 5.76 0.86 17.75
CA PRO A 53 6.39 1.12 19.04
C PRO A 53 5.55 0.68 20.24
N VAL A 54 4.22 0.69 20.11
CA VAL A 54 3.28 0.40 21.21
C VAL A 54 3.20 -1.10 21.45
N THR A 55 3.08 -1.90 20.38
CA THR A 55 2.98 -3.36 20.49
C THR A 55 4.33 -4.07 20.38
N LYS A 56 5.43 -3.34 20.11
CA LYS A 56 6.79 -3.86 19.90
C LYS A 56 6.84 -4.97 18.85
N SER A 57 6.05 -4.83 17.79
CA SER A 57 5.92 -5.86 16.77
C SER A 57 5.98 -5.24 15.39
N THR A 58 6.52 -6.01 14.45
CA THR A 58 6.50 -5.64 13.04
C THR A 58 5.13 -5.92 12.45
N ARG A 59 4.52 -4.90 11.83
CA ARG A 59 3.18 -4.96 11.24
C ARG A 59 3.25 -4.78 9.73
N THR A 60 2.38 -5.46 9.00
CA THR A 60 2.14 -5.12 7.59
C THR A 60 1.54 -3.72 7.54
N ALA A 61 2.06 -2.88 6.65
CA ALA A 61 1.61 -1.51 6.50
C ALA A 61 1.52 -1.09 5.04
N TYR A 62 0.70 -0.08 4.80
CA TYR A 62 0.58 0.58 3.51
C TYR A 62 1.47 1.81 3.52
N ILE A 63 2.48 1.81 2.64
CA ILE A 63 3.48 2.87 2.56
C ILE A 63 3.10 3.85 1.46
N TYR A 64 3.03 5.13 1.82
CA TYR A 64 2.63 6.23 0.93
C TYR A 64 3.71 7.32 0.86
N ASN A 65 3.75 7.97 -0.30
CA ASN A 65 4.34 9.32 -0.44
C ASN A 65 3.19 10.32 -0.54
N GLY A 66 2.84 10.95 0.57
CA GLY A 66 1.70 11.84 0.70
C GLY A 66 0.70 11.39 1.77
N ASN A 67 -0.35 12.20 1.97
CA ASN A 67 -1.42 11.89 2.93
C ASN A 67 -2.39 10.87 2.31
N PRO A 68 -2.47 9.63 2.84
CA PRO A 68 -3.31 8.58 2.27
C PRO A 68 -4.78 9.00 2.20
N GLU A 69 -5.42 8.71 1.06
CA GLU A 69 -6.86 8.79 0.87
C GLU A 69 -7.45 7.40 1.03
N LEU A 70 -8.59 7.34 1.71
CA LEU A 70 -9.31 6.09 1.97
C LEU A 70 -10.81 6.31 1.95
N THR A 71 -11.52 5.27 1.55
CA THR A 71 -12.98 5.29 1.41
C THR A 71 -13.56 4.09 2.13
N LEU A 72 -14.55 4.33 2.98
CA LEU A 72 -15.23 3.26 3.71
C LEU A 72 -16.43 2.78 2.93
N ARG A 73 -16.58 1.47 2.79
CA ARG A 73 -17.71 0.83 2.09
C ARG A 73 -18.37 -0.22 2.98
N SER A 74 -19.65 -0.50 2.75
CA SER A 74 -20.40 -1.60 3.37
C SER A 74 -21.29 -2.25 2.31
N GLY A 75 -21.56 -3.55 2.45
CA GLY A 75 -22.24 -4.35 1.45
C GLY A 75 -23.76 -4.21 1.40
N ASP A 76 -24.41 -3.88 2.52
CA ASP A 76 -25.87 -3.89 2.68
C ASP A 76 -26.53 -2.52 2.79
N GLY A 77 -25.74 -1.44 2.92
CA GLY A 77 -26.24 -0.07 3.06
C GLY A 77 -26.93 0.22 4.39
N ALA A 78 -26.93 -0.69 5.37
CA ALA A 78 -27.51 -0.47 6.69
C ALA A 78 -26.68 0.50 7.54
N ILE A 79 -25.37 0.52 7.31
CA ILE A 79 -24.42 1.42 7.98
C ILE A 79 -24.23 2.65 7.10
N SER A 80 -24.55 3.84 7.60
CA SER A 80 -24.41 5.10 6.87
C SER A 80 -23.13 5.87 7.23
N SER A 81 -22.55 5.60 8.39
CA SER A 81 -21.29 6.20 8.84
C SER A 81 -20.49 5.26 9.73
N ALA A 82 -19.17 5.41 9.75
CA ALA A 82 -18.27 4.69 10.65
C ALA A 82 -17.48 5.65 11.53
N GLU A 83 -17.09 5.20 12.72
CA GLU A 83 -16.14 5.92 13.54
C GLU A 83 -14.69 5.54 13.16
N LEU A 84 -13.89 6.57 12.92
CA LEU A 84 -12.46 6.47 12.66
C LEU A 84 -11.67 7.16 13.75
N ILE A 85 -10.58 6.51 14.19
CA ILE A 85 -9.57 7.15 15.02
C ILE A 85 -8.20 6.96 14.39
N THR A 86 -7.51 8.06 14.10
CA THR A 86 -6.12 8.03 13.65
C THR A 86 -5.18 8.26 14.82
N TYR A 87 -4.17 7.43 14.95
CA TYR A 87 -3.11 7.52 15.94
C TYR A 87 -1.74 7.70 15.29
N SER A 88 -0.85 8.40 16.00
CA SER A 88 0.60 8.29 15.84
C SER A 88 1.13 7.40 16.95
N ASN A 89 1.78 6.30 16.58
CA ASN A 89 2.48 5.44 17.52
C ASN A 89 3.99 5.74 17.43
N GLU A 90 4.61 6.10 18.55
CA GLU A 90 5.98 6.64 18.57
C GLU A 90 6.82 6.02 19.68
N TYR A 91 8.10 5.75 19.43
CA TYR A 91 9.04 5.45 20.51
C TYR A 91 9.30 6.71 21.34
N VAL A 92 9.41 6.53 22.65
CA VAL A 92 9.83 7.59 23.57
C VAL A 92 11.15 7.15 24.19
N GLU A 93 12.14 8.04 24.14
CA GLU A 93 13.45 7.76 24.71
C GLU A 93 13.33 7.45 26.21
N GLY A 94 13.99 6.38 26.64
CA GLY A 94 13.96 5.92 28.03
C GLY A 94 12.66 5.23 28.45
N ALA A 95 11.68 5.09 27.56
CA ALA A 95 10.45 4.34 27.85
C ALA A 95 10.58 2.88 27.41
N ASP A 96 10.06 1.98 28.24
CA ASP A 96 10.01 0.56 27.91
C ASP A 96 9.09 0.28 26.73
N CYS A 97 8.06 1.10 26.48
CA CYS A 97 7.16 0.97 25.32
C CYS A 97 6.93 2.31 24.65
N GLY A 98 6.55 2.27 23.38
CA GLY A 98 6.11 3.46 22.67
C GLY A 98 4.73 3.94 23.15
N VAL A 99 4.42 5.19 22.80
CA VAL A 99 3.17 5.85 23.14
C VAL A 99 2.22 5.87 21.95
N ARG A 100 0.92 5.76 22.24
CA ARG A 100 -0.16 5.91 21.26
C ARG A 100 -0.82 7.28 21.43
N ASN A 101 -0.54 8.19 20.50
CA ASN A 101 -1.10 9.54 20.50
C ASN A 101 -2.27 9.62 19.53
N ARG A 102 -3.45 9.99 20.02
CA ARG A 102 -4.62 10.20 19.16
C ARG A 102 -4.49 11.52 18.40
N ILE A 103 -4.50 11.46 17.08
CA ILE A 103 -4.45 12.63 16.20
C ILE A 103 -5.87 13.16 15.98
N VAL A 104 -6.79 12.30 15.57
CA VAL A 104 -8.18 12.68 15.27
C VAL A 104 -9.13 11.53 15.55
N LYS A 105 -10.34 11.86 16.00
CA LYS A 105 -11.50 10.95 16.06
C LYS A 105 -12.66 11.64 15.33
N LYS A 106 -13.25 10.96 14.35
CA LYS A 106 -14.35 11.51 13.53
C LYS A 106 -15.31 10.40 13.11
N SER A 107 -16.58 10.75 12.95
CA SER A 107 -17.55 9.93 12.21
C SER A 107 -17.47 10.33 10.74
N VAL A 108 -17.32 9.36 9.85
CA VAL A 108 -17.20 9.59 8.41
C VAL A 108 -18.35 8.86 7.70
N PRO A 109 -19.11 9.55 6.82
CA PRO A 109 -20.09 8.89 5.97
C PRO A 109 -19.44 7.83 5.08
N LEU A 110 -20.11 6.72 4.86
CA LEU A 110 -19.65 5.72 3.90
C LEU A 110 -19.66 6.30 2.47
N ASN A 111 -18.85 5.70 1.59
CA ASN A 111 -18.66 6.10 0.19
C ASN A 111 -18.19 7.55 0.00
N THR A 112 -17.55 8.12 1.03
CA THR A 112 -16.92 9.43 0.97
C THR A 112 -15.43 9.28 1.19
N ASP A 113 -14.64 9.90 0.31
CA ASP A 113 -13.19 9.89 0.42
C ASP A 113 -12.77 10.70 1.64
N THR A 114 -11.81 10.16 2.40
CA THR A 114 -11.28 10.84 3.56
C THR A 114 -9.77 10.67 3.65
N LYS A 115 -9.11 11.68 4.22
CA LYS A 115 -7.68 11.63 4.49
C LYS A 115 -7.41 10.93 5.83
N LEU A 116 -6.32 10.16 5.88
CA LEU A 116 -5.79 9.54 7.09
C LEU A 116 -5.49 10.59 8.16
N LEU A 117 -4.76 11.63 7.77
CA LEU A 117 -4.35 12.74 8.64
C LEU A 117 -5.15 14.00 8.34
N PRO A 118 -5.52 14.81 9.35
CA PRO A 118 -6.00 16.17 9.11
C PRO A 118 -4.96 16.97 8.31
N GLU A 119 -5.41 17.81 7.38
CA GLU A 119 -4.53 18.51 6.45
C GLU A 119 -3.51 19.40 7.16
N GLU A 120 -3.95 20.15 8.19
CA GLU A 120 -3.07 20.98 9.01
C GLU A 120 -1.97 20.17 9.73
N TYR A 121 -2.34 19.00 10.28
CA TYR A 121 -1.36 18.09 10.90
C TYR A 121 -0.36 17.58 9.86
N PHE A 122 -0.85 17.16 8.68
CA PHE A 122 -0.01 16.66 7.61
C PHE A 122 1.00 17.71 7.15
N GLN A 123 0.55 18.93 6.86
CA GLN A 123 1.41 20.03 6.41
C GLN A 123 2.45 20.43 7.48
N THR A 124 2.05 20.46 8.75
CA THR A 124 2.95 20.77 9.86
C THR A 124 4.02 19.69 10.01
N ALA A 125 3.61 18.41 10.02
CA ALA A 125 4.53 17.27 10.14
C ALA A 125 5.44 17.12 8.92
N GLN A 126 4.95 17.48 7.73
CA GLN A 126 5.76 17.54 6.52
C GLN A 126 6.81 18.66 6.61
N GLY A 127 6.39 19.87 7.01
CA GLY A 127 7.27 21.04 7.09
C GLY A 127 8.40 20.90 8.11
N ASN A 128 8.17 20.14 9.20
CA ASN A 128 9.19 19.86 10.21
C ASN A 128 9.89 18.50 10.04
N GLY A 129 9.56 17.74 9.00
CA GLY A 129 10.16 16.44 8.67
C GLY A 129 9.71 15.26 9.55
N SER A 130 8.95 15.49 10.63
CA SER A 130 8.52 14.42 11.55
C SER A 130 7.57 13.41 10.91
N LEU A 131 6.92 13.79 9.80
CA LEU A 131 6.07 12.89 9.01
C LEU A 131 6.83 11.65 8.52
N TYR A 132 8.13 11.80 8.23
CA TYR A 132 8.97 10.81 7.55
C TYR A 132 9.86 9.99 8.51
N ASP A 133 9.67 10.11 9.83
CA ASP A 133 10.40 9.32 10.82
C ASP A 133 9.86 7.88 10.91
N PHE A 134 9.92 7.18 9.78
CA PHE A 134 9.39 5.83 9.60
C PHE A 134 10.11 4.76 10.46
N ALA A 135 11.30 5.08 10.96
CA ALA A 135 12.05 4.19 11.86
C ALA A 135 11.45 4.18 13.28
N ASN A 136 10.98 5.33 13.76
CA ASN A 136 10.51 5.47 15.14
C ASN A 136 9.01 5.71 15.29
N ARG A 137 8.30 5.91 14.17
CA ARG A 137 6.87 6.21 14.13
C ARG A 137 6.13 5.36 13.12
N CYS A 138 4.91 4.99 13.45
CA CYS A 138 3.92 4.54 12.48
C CYS A 138 2.55 5.17 12.74
N PHE A 139 1.74 5.29 11.69
CA PHE A 139 0.36 5.76 11.82
C PHE A 139 -0.59 4.56 11.86
N VAL A 140 -1.62 4.65 12.69
CA VAL A 140 -2.62 3.60 12.83
C VAL A 140 -4.01 4.21 12.62
N LEU A 141 -4.74 3.69 11.64
CA LEU A 141 -6.16 3.95 11.50
C LEU A 141 -6.94 2.84 12.19
N ARG A 142 -7.70 3.21 13.20
CA ARG A 142 -8.67 2.33 13.84
C ARG A 142 -10.05 2.58 13.25
N VAL A 143 -10.67 1.53 12.74
CA VAL A 143 -12.03 1.55 12.19
C VAL A 143 -12.93 0.68 13.04
N TYR A 144 -14.03 1.22 13.54
CA TYR A 144 -15.05 0.43 14.23
C TYR A 144 -16.00 -0.19 13.21
N ARG A 145 -16.28 -1.49 13.36
CA ARG A 145 -17.05 -2.26 12.38
C ARG A 145 -18.54 -1.94 12.39
N ASP A 146 -19.06 -1.46 13.50
CA ASP A 146 -20.43 -0.97 13.63
C ASP A 146 -20.48 0.19 14.65
N SER A 147 -21.47 1.07 14.49
CA SER A 147 -21.76 2.15 15.41
C SER A 147 -22.16 1.60 16.79
N GLY A 148 -21.32 1.85 17.80
CA GLY A 148 -21.57 1.37 19.17
C GLY A 148 -20.98 0.00 19.49
N ASP A 149 -20.27 -0.64 18.53
CA ASP A 149 -19.50 -1.85 18.80
C ASP A 149 -18.11 -1.51 19.37
N SER A 150 -17.62 -2.40 20.23
CA SER A 150 -16.25 -2.39 20.74
C SER A 150 -15.25 -3.04 19.77
N SER A 151 -15.74 -3.77 18.76
CA SER A 151 -14.89 -4.41 17.76
C SER A 151 -14.33 -3.38 16.77
N TYR A 152 -13.03 -3.44 16.56
CA TYR A 152 -12.32 -2.56 15.67
C TYR A 152 -11.24 -3.31 14.89
N GLU A 153 -10.83 -2.72 13.78
CA GLU A 153 -9.68 -3.16 12.99
C GLU A 153 -8.64 -2.03 12.90
N ASP A 154 -7.37 -2.38 13.09
CA ASP A 154 -6.25 -1.45 13.02
C ASP A 154 -5.51 -1.65 11.68
N TYR A 155 -5.44 -0.58 10.89
CA TYR A 155 -4.68 -0.51 9.64
C TYR A 155 -3.43 0.35 9.86
N TYR A 156 -2.28 -0.17 9.47
CA TYR A 156 -0.99 0.48 9.72
C TYR A 156 -0.48 1.18 8.47
N PHE A 157 0.10 2.36 8.65
CA PHE A 157 0.59 3.21 7.57
C PHE A 157 1.99 3.73 7.87
N GLY A 158 2.77 3.79 6.80
CA GLY A 158 4.01 4.56 6.74
C GLY A 158 3.88 5.70 5.76
N ILE A 159 4.40 6.87 6.13
CA ILE A 159 4.53 7.99 5.20
C ILE A 159 6.01 8.27 5.06
N VAL A 160 6.50 8.26 3.83
CA VAL A 160 7.93 8.43 3.50
C VAL A 160 8.09 9.52 2.44
N ASP A 161 9.30 10.08 2.34
CA ASP A 161 9.61 11.01 1.27
C ASP A 161 9.66 10.31 -0.10
N GLY A 162 9.73 11.11 -1.16
CA GLY A 162 9.66 10.59 -2.53
C GLY A 162 10.86 9.74 -2.96
N ASN A 163 12.05 9.97 -2.43
CA ASN A 163 13.22 9.18 -2.78
C ASN A 163 13.10 7.79 -2.16
N MET A 164 12.78 7.73 -0.87
CA MET A 164 12.53 6.47 -0.16
C MET A 164 11.38 5.70 -0.79
N TYR A 165 10.30 6.39 -1.16
CA TYR A 165 9.14 5.76 -1.81
C TYR A 165 9.50 5.12 -3.16
N GLN A 166 10.28 5.81 -3.99
CA GLN A 166 10.75 5.27 -5.28
C GLN A 166 11.64 4.03 -5.08
N GLU A 167 12.53 4.06 -4.09
CA GLU A 167 13.36 2.91 -3.74
C GLU A 167 12.49 1.72 -3.29
N MET A 168 11.49 1.96 -2.43
CA MET A 168 10.56 0.92 -2.00
C MET A 168 9.74 0.34 -3.15
N GLN A 169 9.28 1.16 -4.10
CA GLN A 169 8.59 0.68 -5.30
C GLN A 169 9.49 -0.20 -6.15
N LYS A 170 10.73 0.22 -6.39
CA LYS A 170 11.71 -0.57 -7.15
C LYS A 170 11.97 -1.92 -6.48
N ASN A 171 12.24 -1.91 -5.18
CA ASN A 171 12.48 -3.14 -4.41
C ASN A 171 11.25 -4.05 -4.34
N ALA A 172 10.04 -3.49 -4.37
CA ALA A 172 8.81 -4.29 -4.46
C ALA A 172 8.64 -4.93 -5.84
N ALA A 173 8.93 -4.20 -6.92
CA ALA A 173 8.88 -4.72 -8.29
C ALA A 173 9.90 -5.85 -8.52
N GLU A 174 11.12 -5.69 -8.02
CA GLU A 174 12.17 -6.71 -8.09
C GLU A 174 11.75 -7.99 -7.36
N ARG A 175 11.25 -7.88 -6.12
CA ARG A 175 10.73 -9.02 -5.35
C ARG A 175 9.55 -9.72 -6.03
N ALA A 176 8.64 -8.96 -6.64
CA ALA A 176 7.52 -9.52 -7.38
C ALA A 176 7.98 -10.29 -8.63
N ALA A 177 8.98 -9.77 -9.35
CA ALA A 177 9.56 -10.44 -10.51
C ALA A 177 10.29 -11.73 -10.13
N GLU A 178 11.07 -11.71 -9.04
CA GLU A 178 11.75 -12.91 -8.51
C GLU A 178 10.75 -14.00 -8.13
N LYS A 179 9.70 -13.64 -7.39
CA LYS A 179 8.64 -14.58 -7.00
C LYS A 179 7.92 -15.15 -8.22
N ALA A 180 7.61 -14.32 -9.22
CA ALA A 180 6.98 -14.78 -10.46
C ALA A 180 7.89 -15.75 -11.24
N ALA A 181 9.19 -15.50 -11.27
CA ALA A 181 10.16 -16.40 -11.89
C ALA A 181 10.29 -17.74 -11.13
N GLU A 182 10.26 -17.71 -9.80
CA GLU A 182 10.26 -18.91 -8.96
C GLU A 182 8.97 -19.73 -9.16
N ASP A 183 7.81 -19.08 -9.13
CA ASP A 183 6.52 -19.73 -9.39
C ASP A 183 6.47 -20.33 -10.81
N ALA A 184 7.05 -19.66 -11.80
CA ALA A 184 7.16 -20.19 -13.16
C ALA A 184 8.05 -21.43 -13.24
N LYS A 185 9.22 -21.42 -12.57
CA LYS A 185 10.10 -22.59 -12.47
C LYS A 185 9.40 -23.75 -11.77
N ARG A 186 8.76 -23.49 -10.63
CA ARG A 186 8.00 -24.51 -9.87
C ARG A 186 6.88 -25.12 -10.71
N ARG A 187 6.18 -24.34 -11.53
CA ARG A 187 5.16 -24.84 -12.47
C ARG A 187 5.74 -25.71 -13.57
N GLN A 188 6.94 -25.41 -14.06
CA GLN A 188 7.63 -26.24 -15.05
C GLN A 188 8.12 -27.56 -14.43
N GLU A 189 8.62 -27.53 -13.19
CA GLU A 189 9.08 -28.70 -12.44
C GLU A 189 7.92 -29.62 -12.01
N LEU A 190 6.72 -29.08 -11.79
CA LEU A 190 5.52 -29.83 -11.42
C LEU A 190 4.68 -30.33 -12.63
N GLY A 191 5.17 -30.20 -13.86
CA GLY A 191 4.49 -30.71 -15.06
C GLY A 191 4.34 -32.24 -15.11
N PRO A 192 3.44 -32.75 -15.97
CA PRO A 192 2.13 -33.29 -15.60
C PRO A 192 2.19 -34.59 -14.79
N LEU A 193 1.98 -34.53 -13.47
CA LEU A 193 1.64 -35.71 -12.64
C LEU A 193 0.12 -36.01 -12.60
N VAL A 194 -0.69 -35.31 -13.41
CA VAL A 194 -2.15 -35.53 -13.49
C VAL A 194 -2.56 -35.76 -14.95
N LYS A 195 -2.08 -36.87 -15.53
CA LYS A 195 -2.72 -37.56 -16.67
C LYS A 195 -2.42 -39.05 -16.55
N ARG A 196 -3.09 -39.75 -15.65
CA ARG A 196 -3.29 -41.20 -15.70
C ARG A 196 -4.70 -41.51 -15.26
#